data_AF-A0A9W7B8Y7-F1
#
_entry.id   AF-A0A9W7B8Y7-F1
#
_cell.length_a   1.000
_cell.length_b   1.000
_cell.length_c   1.000
_cell.angle_alpha   90.00
_cell.angle_beta   90.00
_cell.angle_gamma   90.00
#
_symmetry.space_group_name_H-M   'P 1'
#
loop_
_entity.id
_entity.type
_entity.pdbx_description
1 polymer ?
#
loop_
_entity_poly.entity_id
_entity_poly.type
_entity_poly.pdbx_seq_one_letter_code
_entity_poly.pdbx_strand_id
1 'polypeptide(L)'
;MDKPPAGESPEYEAFELCGPNDVLVMSSVGPWESVGGDIKFLRLMQRKIGGLVTDGSVRDTDEIINYGFPTFCHSTTAKQGPAAMQVR
;
A
#
# COMPACT_ATOMS: atom_id res chain seq x y z
N MET A 1 -15.69 -6.82 -10.50
CA MET A 1 -15.58 -5.35 -10.54
C MET A 1 -15.93 -4.86 -9.15
N ASP A 2 -14.97 -5.03 -8.23
CA ASP A 2 -15.15 -4.90 -6.78
C ASP A 2 -14.44 -3.64 -6.28
N LYS A 3 -14.65 -2.55 -7.02
CA LYS A 3 -14.23 -1.23 -6.55
C LYS A 3 -15.39 -0.76 -5.68
N PRO A 4 -15.21 -0.58 -4.36
CA PRO A 4 -16.21 0.13 -3.58
C PRO A 4 -16.50 1.47 -4.27
N PRO A 5 -17.75 1.98 -4.21
CA PRO A 5 -18.08 3.28 -4.79
C PRO A 5 -17.03 4.28 -4.32
N ALA A 6 -16.60 5.17 -5.23
CA ALA A 6 -15.57 6.17 -4.99
C ALA A 6 -16.05 7.20 -3.95
N GLY A 7 -16.21 6.77 -2.71
CA GLY A 7 -16.10 7.61 -1.53
C GLY A 7 -14.62 7.77 -1.24
N GLU A 8 -14.27 8.98 -0.86
CA GLU A 8 -12.95 9.44 -0.40
C GLU A 8 -12.18 8.30 0.26
N SER A 9 -11.23 7.73 -0.48
CA SER A 9 -10.34 6.70 0.02
C SER A 9 -9.05 7.41 0.39
N PRO A 10 -8.77 7.58 1.70
CA PRO A 10 -7.63 8.36 2.17
C PRO A 10 -6.31 7.84 1.58
N GLU A 11 -6.22 6.54 1.30
CA GLU A 11 -5.02 5.99 0.66
C GLU A 11 -4.85 6.46 -0.80
N TYR A 12 -5.91 6.59 -1.59
CA TYR A 12 -5.79 7.05 -2.98
C TYR A 12 -5.46 8.54 -3.02
N GLU A 13 -5.99 9.34 -2.11
CA GLU A 13 -5.60 10.74 -1.96
C GLU A 13 -4.13 10.87 -1.57
N ALA A 14 -3.67 10.09 -0.58
CA ALA A 14 -2.26 10.05 -0.20
C ALA A 14 -1.37 9.61 -1.37
N PHE A 15 -1.82 8.64 -2.18
CA PHE A 15 -1.09 8.24 -3.38
C PHE A 15 -0.97 9.40 -4.35
N GLU A 16 -2.02 10.19 -4.58
CA GLU A 16 -1.96 11.35 -5.49
C GLU A 16 -1.07 12.48 -4.98
N LEU A 17 -0.88 12.59 -3.66
CA LEU A 17 -0.02 13.60 -3.05
C LEU A 17 1.47 13.25 -3.09
N CYS A 18 1.84 11.96 -3.18
CA CYS A 18 3.24 11.56 -3.20
C CYS A 18 3.93 12.04 -4.49
N GLY A 19 5.17 12.51 -4.43
CA GLY A 19 6.02 12.80 -5.57
C GLY A 19 7.14 11.77 -5.76
N PRO A 20 7.95 11.92 -6.82
CA PRO A 20 9.16 11.12 -6.98
C PRO A 20 10.07 11.23 -5.76
N ASN A 21 10.59 10.09 -5.29
CA ASN A 21 11.42 9.93 -4.08
C ASN A 21 10.73 10.11 -2.72
N ASP A 22 9.43 10.41 -2.66
CA ASP A 22 8.71 10.46 -1.38
C ASP A 22 8.54 9.06 -0.78
N VAL A 23 8.59 8.95 0.54
CA VAL A 23 8.33 7.69 1.23
C VAL A 23 6.92 7.72 1.81
N LEU A 24 6.09 6.78 1.38
CA LEU A 24 4.74 6.63 1.91
C LEU A 24 4.81 5.86 3.24
N VAL A 25 4.18 6.40 4.28
CA VAL A 25 4.07 5.75 5.59
C VAL A 25 2.61 5.41 5.86
N MET A 26 2.31 4.12 6.08
CA MET A 26 0.95 3.63 6.33
C MET A 26 0.88 2.95 7.70
N SER A 27 0.01 3.44 8.58
CA SER A 27 -0.33 2.72 9.82
C SER A 27 -1.46 1.73 9.56
N SER A 28 -1.29 0.52 10.07
CA SER A 28 -2.22 -0.59 9.98
C SER A 28 -3.05 -0.70 11.25
N VAL A 29 -4.26 -1.25 11.13
CA VAL A 29 -5.11 -1.60 12.27
C VAL A 29 -4.56 -2.79 13.08
N GLY A 30 -3.56 -3.49 12.54
CA GLY A 30 -2.82 -4.53 13.21
C GLY A 30 -1.62 -5.05 12.40
N PRO A 31 -0.63 -5.68 13.05
CA PRO A 31 0.63 -6.06 12.40
C PRO A 31 0.47 -7.11 11.28
N TRP A 32 -0.56 -7.95 11.38
CA TRP A 32 -0.83 -9.03 10.43
C TRP A 32 -1.83 -8.65 9.31
N GLU A 33 -2.35 -7.43 9.35
CA GLU A 33 -3.34 -6.94 8.41
C GLU A 33 -2.67 -6.37 7.16
N SER A 34 -3.23 -6.67 5.98
CA SER A 34 -2.68 -6.22 4.71
C SER A 34 -2.99 -4.75 4.46
N VAL A 35 -1.97 -3.94 4.14
CA VAL A 35 -2.18 -2.52 3.74
C VAL A 35 -2.32 -2.34 2.22
N GLY A 36 -1.84 -3.30 1.45
CA GLY A 36 -1.83 -3.24 -0.01
C GLY A 36 -1.14 -4.43 -0.64
N GLY A 37 -1.31 -4.52 -1.97
CA GLY A 37 -0.73 -5.55 -2.83
C GLY A 37 -0.42 -4.98 -4.21
N ASP A 38 -0.23 -5.86 -5.19
CA ASP A 38 0.28 -5.57 -6.55
C ASP A 38 -0.28 -4.25 -7.11
N ILE A 39 -1.58 -4.17 -7.36
CA ILE A 39 -2.22 -3.03 -8.04
C ILE A 39 -1.88 -1.67 -7.39
N LYS A 40 -1.83 -1.61 -6.05
CA LYS A 40 -1.52 -0.36 -5.33
C LYS A 40 -0.03 -0.02 -5.49
N PHE A 41 0.85 -1.01 -5.33
CA PHE A 41 2.29 -0.80 -5.36
C PHE A 41 2.85 -0.61 -6.78
N LEU A 42 2.22 -1.21 -7.79
CA LEU A 42 2.48 -0.91 -9.20
C LEU A 42 2.23 0.57 -9.51
N ARG A 43 1.12 1.14 -9.03
CA ARG A 43 0.81 2.58 -9.20
C ARG A 43 1.84 3.46 -8.51
N LEU A 44 2.21 3.13 -7.27
CA LEU A 44 3.21 3.90 -6.51
C LEU A 44 4.60 3.83 -7.17
N MET A 45 5.00 2.66 -7.66
CA MET A 45 6.22 2.49 -8.45
C MET A 45 6.18 3.30 -9.75
N GLN A 46 5.07 3.30 -10.50
CA GLN A 46 4.93 4.10 -11.72
C GLN A 46 5.07 5.60 -11.44
N ARG A 47 4.67 6.05 -10.25
CA ARG A 47 4.85 7.43 -9.77
C ARG A 47 6.27 7.71 -9.23
N LYS A 48 7.14 6.69 -9.22
CA LYS A 48 8.56 6.76 -8.82
C LYS A 48 8.78 7.25 -7.39
N ILE A 49 7.85 6.93 -6.49
CA ILE A 49 8.04 7.24 -5.07
C ILE A 49 9.24 6.44 -4.51
N GLY A 50 9.82 6.90 -3.42
CA GLY A 50 10.98 6.28 -2.77
C GLY A 50 10.70 4.92 -2.11
N GLY A 51 9.45 4.65 -1.74
CA GLY A 51 9.03 3.34 -1.20
C GLY A 51 7.89 3.42 -0.19
N LEU A 52 7.65 2.30 0.50
CA LEU A 52 6.64 2.14 1.55
C LEU A 52 7.28 1.75 2.89
N VAL A 53 6.79 2.36 3.96
CA VAL A 53 7.00 1.91 5.34
C VAL A 53 5.65 1.67 6.01
N THR A 54 5.46 0.51 6.63
CA THR A 54 4.23 0.19 7.37
C THR A 54 4.52 -0.70 8.58
N ASP A 55 3.70 -0.55 9.62
CA ASP A 55 3.62 -1.46 10.77
C ASP A 55 2.68 -2.66 10.51
N GLY A 56 2.06 -2.75 9.34
CA GLY A 56 1.23 -3.86 8.90
C GLY A 56 1.95 -4.84 7.98
N SER A 57 1.17 -5.72 7.35
CA SER A 57 1.65 -6.72 6.39
C SER A 57 1.36 -6.30 4.94
N VAL A 58 2.07 -6.89 3.98
CA VAL A 58 1.84 -6.69 2.53
C VAL A 58 1.54 -8.01 1.84
N ARG A 59 0.92 -7.95 0.65
CA ARG A 59 0.60 -9.11 -0.20
C ARG A 59 1.21 -8.94 -1.58
N ASP A 60 1.22 -10.01 -2.38
CA ASP A 60 1.78 -10.03 -3.74
C ASP A 60 3.29 -9.67 -3.75
N THR A 61 4.04 -10.28 -2.84
CA THR A 61 5.45 -9.92 -2.55
C THR A 61 6.37 -10.21 -3.74
N ASP A 62 6.08 -11.25 -4.52
CA ASP A 62 6.88 -11.60 -5.70
C ASP A 62 6.82 -10.47 -6.74
N GLU A 63 5.64 -9.88 -6.94
CA GLU A 63 5.41 -8.72 -7.79
C GLU A 63 6.13 -7.48 -7.26
N ILE A 64 6.02 -7.19 -5.96
CA ILE A 64 6.71 -6.06 -5.31
C ILE A 64 8.23 -6.16 -5.51
N ILE A 65 8.80 -7.35 -5.32
CA ILE A 65 10.24 -7.62 -5.52
C ILE A 65 10.61 -7.41 -7.00
N ASN A 66 9.79 -7.92 -7.93
CA ASN A 66 10.02 -7.76 -9.37
C ASN A 66 9.98 -6.29 -9.82
N TYR A 67 9.19 -5.45 -9.17
CA TYR A 67 9.16 -4.01 -9.44
C TYR A 67 10.39 -3.28 -8.88
N GLY A 68 11.14 -3.89 -7.97
CA GLY A 68 12.20 -3.23 -7.22
C GLY A 68 11.65 -2.12 -6.32
N PHE A 69 10.40 -2.25 -5.84
CA PHE A 69 9.73 -1.24 -5.02
C PHE A 69 10.15 -1.38 -3.54
N PRO A 70 10.92 -0.45 -2.96
CA PRO A 70 11.41 -0.58 -1.59
C PRO A 70 10.24 -0.61 -0.60
N THR A 71 10.16 -1.69 0.17
CA THR A 71 9.03 -1.92 1.10
C THR A 71 9.55 -2.43 2.44
N PHE A 72 9.26 -1.69 3.50
CA PHE A 72 9.48 -2.08 4.89
C PHE A 72 8.14 -2.34 5.55
N CYS A 73 7.94 -3.56 6.04
CA CYS A 73 6.66 -4.01 6.62
C CYS A 73 6.90 -4.99 7.79
N HIS A 74 5.86 -5.24 8.58
CA HIS A 74 5.90 -6.21 9.67
C HIS A 74 6.02 -7.65 9.16
N SER A 75 5.21 -8.04 8.17
CA SER A 75 5.25 -9.37 7.56
C SER A 75 4.66 -9.38 6.14
N THR A 76 4.65 -10.55 5.51
CA THR A 76 3.89 -10.80 4.28
C THR A 76 2.67 -11.66 4.59
N THR A 77 1.58 -11.46 3.85
CA THR A 77 0.30 -12.16 4.07
C THR A 77 -0.42 -12.42 2.75
N ALA A 78 -1.22 -13.49 2.69
CA ALA A 78 -2.16 -13.72 1.57
C ALA A 78 -3.55 -13.13 1.84
N LYS A 79 -3.78 -12.60 3.06
CA LYS A 79 -5.08 -12.04 3.45
C LYS A 79 -5.33 -10.72 2.73
N GLN A 80 -6.55 -10.51 2.27
CA GLN A 80 -6.98 -9.19 1.82
C GLN A 80 -7.17 -8.28 3.04
N GLY A 81 -6.64 -7.07 2.96
CA GLY A 81 -6.85 -6.04 3.97
C GLY A 81 -8.25 -5.46 3.95
N PRO A 82 -8.62 -4.64 4.94
CA PRO A 82 -9.90 -3.95 4.95
C PRO A 82 -10.10 -3.12 3.67
N ALA A 83 -11.36 -3.02 3.22
CA ALA A 83 -11.72 -2.37 1.95
C ALA A 83 -11.43 -0.86 1.91
N ALA A 84 -11.22 -0.24 3.08
CA ALA A 84 -10.82 1.16 3.22
C ALA A 84 -9.76 1.28 4.31
N MET A 85 -8.78 2.17 4.10
CA MET A 85 -7.89 2.58 5.17
C MET A 85 -8.67 3.36 6.22
N GLN A 86 -8.64 2.91 7.46
CA GLN A 86 -9.22 3.63 8.59
C GLN A 86 -8.18 4.63 9.12
N VAL A 87 -8.45 5.91 8.95
CA VAL A 87 -7.69 6.97 9.63
C VAL A 87 -8.21 7.03 11.07
N ARG A 88 -7.30 6.96 12.05
CA ARG A 88 -7.64 7.22 13.46
C ARG A 88 -7.61 8.71 13.75
#